data_AF-A0A146K3P7-F1
#
_entry.id   AF-A0A146K3P7-F1
#
_cell.length_a   1.000
_cell.length_b   1.000
_cell.length_c   1.000
_cell.angle_alpha   90.00
_cell.angle_beta   90.00
_cell.angle_gamma   90.00
#
_symmetry.space_group_name_H-M   'P 1'
#
loop_
_entity.id
_entity.type
_entity.pdbx_description
1 polymer ?
#
loop_
_entity_poly.entity_id
_entity_poly.type
_entity_poly.pdbx_seq_one_letter_code
_entity_poly.pdbx_strand_id
1 'polypeptide(L)'
;ETFIILKIYALQPNSTITQPIYKYQHSEQFTLAYDQLESLAEFFEIMQQRAHTNAQQFFRICLAKEIQQNKFIQSTEQLFNILSSNVVEIGLIKYTKPQTKQMKPYLSIEEQIIADSILEQKRLYFKKQNEKDFQIRTFREAQVTLRQIGIQDQWLVSLFASGVPLKQILEYKQEKCDLPSIQCVTLEVPQSILQEIYQLF
;
A
#
# COMPACT_ATOMS: atom_id res chain seq x y z
N GLU A 1 11.52 -25.97 20.55
CA GLU A 1 10.52 -25.73 19.49
C GLU A 1 9.13 -25.77 20.10
N THR A 2 8.26 -24.85 19.70
CA THR A 2 6.88 -24.75 20.18
C THR A 2 5.92 -24.96 19.02
N PHE A 3 4.95 -25.87 19.16
CA PHE A 3 3.93 -26.09 18.15
C PHE A 3 2.79 -25.08 18.33
N ILE A 4 2.53 -24.27 17.31
CA ILE A 4 1.52 -23.20 17.34
C ILE A 4 0.35 -23.58 16.45
N ILE A 5 -0.85 -23.50 17.01
CA ILE A 5 -2.12 -23.54 16.28
C ILE A 5 -2.66 -22.11 16.22
N LEU A 6 -2.50 -21.47 15.07
CA LEU A 6 -2.94 -20.11 14.82
C LEU A 6 -4.40 -20.11 14.35
N LYS A 7 -5.32 -19.61 15.18
CA LYS A 7 -6.74 -19.44 14.86
C LYS A 7 -6.99 -17.99 14.46
N ILE A 8 -7.55 -17.79 13.28
CA ILE A 8 -7.73 -16.47 12.69
C ILE A 8 -9.19 -16.04 12.82
N TYR A 9 -9.38 -14.83 13.31
CA TYR A 9 -10.68 -14.24 13.59
C TYR A 9 -10.82 -12.87 12.93
N ALA A 10 -12.08 -12.50 12.66
CA ALA A 10 -12.47 -11.18 12.23
C ALA A 10 -13.57 -10.63 13.14
N LEU A 11 -13.59 -9.31 13.32
CA LEU A 11 -14.69 -8.64 14.01
C LEU A 11 -15.97 -8.73 13.16
N GLN A 12 -17.10 -9.06 13.78
CA GLN A 12 -18.39 -9.04 13.08
C GLN A 12 -18.82 -7.60 12.73
N PRO A 13 -19.58 -7.40 11.63
CA PRO A 13 -19.97 -6.05 11.19
C PRO A 13 -20.82 -5.27 12.20
N ASN A 14 -21.62 -5.97 13.00
CA ASN A 14 -22.52 -5.41 14.02
C ASN A 14 -21.83 -5.22 15.39
N SER A 15 -20.51 -5.35 15.45
CA SER A 15 -19.75 -5.33 16.68
C SER A 15 -18.82 -4.11 16.76
N THR A 16 -18.55 -3.67 17.99
CA THR A 16 -17.67 -2.53 18.27
C THR A 16 -16.34 -2.99 18.86
N ILE A 17 -15.36 -2.09 18.90
CA ILE A 17 -14.07 -2.35 19.55
C ILE A 17 -14.23 -2.58 21.06
N THR A 18 -15.20 -1.91 21.69
CA THR A 18 -15.48 -2.01 23.13
C THR A 18 -16.33 -3.23 23.49
N GLN A 19 -17.14 -3.72 22.55
CA GLN A 19 -17.96 -4.92 22.68
C GLN A 19 -17.76 -5.84 21.46
N PRO A 20 -16.57 -6.46 21.38
CA PRO A 20 -16.20 -7.23 20.21
C PRO A 20 -16.92 -8.59 20.17
N ILE A 21 -17.40 -8.95 18.99
CA ILE A 21 -17.93 -10.26 18.64
C ILE A 21 -17.07 -10.77 17.49
N TYR A 22 -16.34 -11.84 17.75
CA TYR A 22 -15.40 -12.39 16.80
C TYR A 22 -15.99 -13.57 16.04
N LYS A 23 -15.83 -13.56 14.72
CA LYS A 23 -16.14 -14.69 13.84
C LYS A 23 -14.84 -15.41 13.50
N TYR A 24 -14.80 -16.71 13.79
CA TYR A 24 -13.73 -17.59 13.33
C TYR A 24 -13.72 -17.66 11.79
N GLN A 25 -12.52 -17.60 11.21
CA GLN A 25 -12.34 -17.71 9.77
C GLN A 25 -11.72 -19.06 9.39
N HIS A 26 -10.51 -19.33 9.89
CA HIS A 26 -9.75 -20.56 9.62
C HIS A 26 -8.61 -20.70 10.63
N SER A 27 -7.83 -21.77 10.53
CA SER A 27 -6.64 -22.00 11.34
C SER A 27 -5.46 -22.52 10.52
N GLU A 28 -4.27 -22.23 11.01
CA GLU A 28 -3.00 -22.69 10.49
C GLU A 28 -2.18 -23.34 11.61
N GLN A 29 -1.25 -24.21 11.23
CA GLN A 29 -0.38 -24.92 12.18
C GLN A 29 1.06 -24.82 11.71
N PHE A 30 1.97 -24.50 12.63
CA PHE A 30 3.40 -24.46 12.35
C PHE A 30 4.20 -24.59 13.64
N THR A 31 5.48 -24.91 13.49
CA THR A 31 6.43 -24.93 14.60
C THR A 31 7.21 -23.63 14.61
N LEU A 32 7.42 -23.08 15.81
CA LEU A 32 8.25 -21.90 16.03
C LEU A 32 9.50 -22.30 16.83
N ALA A 33 10.66 -21.91 16.30
CA ALA A 33 11.94 -22.00 16.98
C ALA A 33 12.04 -20.82 17.97
N TYR A 34 11.92 -21.11 19.27
CA TYR A 34 11.84 -20.09 20.33
C TYR A 34 13.13 -19.26 20.46
N ASP A 35 14.26 -19.86 20.09
CA ASP A 35 15.60 -19.29 20.07
C ASP A 35 15.77 -18.16 19.05
N GLN A 36 14.82 -17.97 18.13
CA GLN A 36 14.86 -16.94 17.08
C GLN A 36 13.89 -15.77 17.34
N LEU A 37 13.25 -15.73 18.51
CA LEU A 37 12.26 -14.72 18.84
C LEU A 37 12.82 -13.76 19.89
N GLU A 38 13.00 -12.49 19.53
CA GLU A 38 13.51 -11.44 20.43
C GLU A 38 12.39 -10.55 20.97
N SER A 39 11.29 -10.39 20.22
CA SER A 39 10.23 -9.44 20.59
C SER A 39 8.82 -9.83 20.16
N LEU A 40 7.83 -9.18 20.78
CA LEU A 40 6.44 -9.22 20.34
C LEU A 40 6.26 -8.71 18.90
N ALA A 41 7.08 -7.74 18.47
CA ALA A 41 7.03 -7.21 17.11
C ALA A 41 7.47 -8.25 16.07
N GLU A 42 8.53 -9.02 16.34
CA GLU A 42 8.94 -10.11 15.47
C GLU A 42 7.89 -11.22 15.43
N PHE A 43 7.33 -11.57 16.59
CA PHE A 43 6.24 -12.54 16.65
C PHE A 43 5.05 -12.08 15.80
N PHE A 44 4.74 -10.78 15.85
CA PHE A 44 3.74 -10.16 15.01
C PHE A 44 4.06 -10.40 13.53
N GLU A 45 5.25 -10.04 13.06
CA GLU A 45 5.65 -10.24 11.66
C GLU A 45 5.53 -11.71 11.22
N ILE A 46 5.96 -12.65 12.06
CA ILE A 46 5.82 -14.09 11.77
C ILE A 46 4.34 -14.46 11.64
N MET A 47 3.48 -14.06 12.57
CA MET A 47 2.05 -14.34 12.48
C MET A 47 1.43 -13.70 11.23
N GLN A 48 1.89 -12.51 10.84
CA GLN A 48 1.40 -11.79 9.66
C GLN A 48 1.70 -12.56 8.37
N GLN A 49 2.93 -13.06 8.26
CA GLN A 49 3.40 -13.84 7.12
C GLN A 49 2.65 -15.17 7.02
N ARG A 50 2.46 -15.85 8.16
CA ARG A 50 1.74 -17.13 8.24
C ARG A 50 0.27 -16.96 7.84
N ALA A 51 -0.45 -16.05 8.49
CA ALA A 51 -1.88 -15.79 8.25
C ALA A 51 -2.22 -15.21 6.86
N HIS A 52 -1.24 -15.15 5.95
CA HIS A 52 -1.31 -14.57 4.61
C HIS A 52 -2.02 -13.22 4.60
N THR A 53 -1.70 -12.40 5.60
CA THR A 53 -2.27 -11.07 5.75
C THR A 53 -1.46 -10.04 5.00
N ASN A 54 -2.13 -9.01 4.49
CA ASN A 54 -1.44 -7.87 3.92
C ASN A 54 -0.55 -7.25 5.01
N ALA A 55 0.73 -7.01 4.68
CA ALA A 55 1.74 -6.39 5.56
C ALA A 55 1.25 -5.10 6.24
N GLN A 56 0.24 -4.47 5.63
CA GLN A 56 -0.33 -3.22 6.08
C GLN A 56 -1.54 -3.37 7.02
N GLN A 57 -1.95 -4.58 7.39
CA GLN A 57 -3.06 -4.81 8.33
C GLN A 57 -2.54 -4.98 9.75
N PHE A 58 -3.10 -4.22 10.68
CA PHE A 58 -2.86 -4.43 12.11
C PHE A 58 -3.77 -5.55 12.61
N PHE A 59 -3.24 -6.38 13.49
CA PHE A 59 -3.97 -7.41 14.21
C PHE A 59 -3.64 -7.35 15.69
N ARG A 60 -4.40 -8.05 16.51
CA ARG A 60 -4.01 -8.35 17.88
C ARG A 60 -3.88 -9.85 18.07
N ILE A 61 -3.08 -10.20 19.06
CA ILE A 61 -2.72 -11.57 19.36
C ILE A 61 -3.21 -11.88 20.78
N CYS A 62 -3.88 -13.00 20.94
CA CYS A 62 -4.30 -13.52 22.25
C CYS A 62 -4.09 -15.03 22.30
N LEU A 63 -4.28 -15.63 23.47
CA LEU A 63 -4.55 -17.06 23.54
C LEU A 63 -5.95 -17.32 22.97
N ALA A 64 -6.11 -18.36 22.15
CA ALA A 64 -7.39 -18.64 21.50
C ALA A 64 -8.54 -18.85 22.50
N LYS A 65 -8.24 -19.48 23.64
CA LYS A 65 -9.20 -19.68 24.75
C LYS A 65 -9.64 -18.38 25.43
N GLU A 66 -8.88 -17.30 25.30
CA GLU A 66 -9.11 -16.03 26.00
C GLU A 66 -9.73 -14.95 25.10
N ILE A 67 -9.99 -15.27 23.84
CA ILE A 67 -10.50 -14.30 22.86
C ILE A 67 -11.81 -13.65 23.30
N GLN A 68 -12.71 -14.43 23.93
CA GLN A 68 -14.01 -13.94 24.43
C GLN A 68 -13.85 -13.00 25.63
N GLN A 69 -12.70 -13.02 26.30
CA GLN A 69 -12.39 -12.18 27.46
C GLN A 69 -11.62 -10.92 27.07
N ASN A 70 -11.30 -10.73 25.78
CA ASN A 70 -10.50 -9.61 25.28
C ASN A 70 -9.13 -9.48 25.99
N LYS A 71 -8.55 -10.59 26.39
CA LYS A 71 -7.21 -10.63 26.99
C LYS A 71 -6.18 -10.86 25.90
N PHE A 72 -5.52 -9.79 25.51
CA PHE A 72 -4.48 -9.82 24.49
C PHE A 72 -3.10 -9.94 25.12
N ILE A 73 -2.13 -10.39 24.33
CA ILE A 73 -0.73 -10.39 24.71
C ILE A 73 -0.24 -8.95 24.61
N GLN A 74 0.13 -8.38 25.74
CA GLN A 74 0.44 -6.95 25.87
C GLN A 74 1.93 -6.65 25.92
N SER A 75 2.76 -7.65 26.21
CA SER A 75 4.21 -7.50 26.31
C SER A 75 4.97 -8.71 25.77
N THR A 76 6.22 -8.46 25.40
CA THR A 76 7.19 -9.48 25.02
C THR A 76 7.42 -10.51 26.14
N GLU A 77 7.45 -10.08 27.39
CA GLU A 77 7.57 -10.99 28.55
C GLU A 77 6.38 -11.96 28.64
N GLN A 78 5.15 -11.44 28.49
CA GLN A 78 3.95 -12.27 28.51
C GLN A 78 3.95 -13.30 27.38
N LEU A 79 4.41 -12.91 26.20
CA LEU A 79 4.56 -13.79 25.05
C LEU A 79 5.52 -14.95 25.35
N PHE A 80 6.70 -14.65 25.88
CA PHE A 80 7.70 -15.66 26.22
C PHE A 80 7.20 -16.66 27.25
N ASN A 81 6.48 -16.18 28.27
CA ASN A 81 5.83 -17.05 29.26
C ASN A 81 4.82 -18.01 28.61
N ILE A 82 4.05 -17.54 27.63
CA ILE A 82 3.09 -18.36 26.89
C ILE A 82 3.79 -19.39 26.01
N LEU A 83 4.82 -18.97 25.27
CA LEU A 83 5.52 -19.81 24.31
C LEU A 83 6.42 -20.88 24.95
N SER A 84 6.67 -20.79 26.26
CA SER A 84 7.36 -21.83 27.04
C SER A 84 6.64 -23.20 27.05
N SER A 85 5.37 -23.24 26.65
CA SER A 85 4.59 -24.47 26.53
C SER A 85 4.86 -25.20 25.21
N ASN A 86 4.79 -26.53 25.19
CA ASN A 86 5.05 -27.34 23.98
C ASN A 86 4.03 -27.11 22.86
N VAL A 87 2.76 -26.87 23.20
CA VAL A 87 1.66 -26.63 22.25
C VAL A 87 0.87 -25.42 22.70
N VAL A 88 0.69 -24.45 21.80
CA VAL A 88 -0.02 -23.19 22.10
C VAL A 88 -1.04 -22.89 21.01
N GLU A 89 -2.27 -22.58 21.42
CA GLU A 89 -3.29 -22.05 20.52
C GLU A 89 -3.33 -20.52 20.59
N ILE A 90 -3.00 -19.87 19.48
CA ILE A 90 -2.95 -18.41 19.37
C ILE A 90 -4.15 -17.92 18.55
N GLY A 91 -4.87 -16.93 19.07
CA GLY A 91 -5.89 -16.19 18.34
C GLY A 91 -5.29 -14.95 17.68
N LEU A 92 -5.52 -14.78 16.38
CA LEU A 92 -5.14 -13.59 15.63
C LEU A 92 -6.39 -12.87 15.13
N ILE A 93 -6.57 -11.62 15.53
CA ILE A 93 -7.75 -10.82 15.21
C ILE A 93 -7.34 -9.72 14.23
N LYS A 94 -7.85 -9.77 13.00
CA LYS A 94 -7.55 -8.76 11.97
C LYS A 94 -8.40 -7.51 12.17
N TYR A 95 -7.78 -6.34 12.09
CA TYR A 95 -8.47 -5.05 12.17
C TYR A 95 -8.26 -4.20 10.91
N THR A 96 -9.32 -3.53 10.49
CA THR A 96 -9.29 -2.54 9.41
C THR A 96 -8.65 -1.23 9.89
N LYS A 97 -8.21 -0.38 8.94
CA LYS A 97 -7.59 0.92 9.28
C LYS A 97 -8.45 1.80 10.21
N PRO A 98 -9.78 1.96 9.98
CA PRO A 98 -10.63 2.69 10.92
C PRO A 98 -10.68 2.05 12.32
N GLN A 99 -10.78 0.72 12.38
CA GLN A 99 -10.79 -0.03 13.65
C GLN A 99 -9.47 0.14 14.41
N THR A 100 -8.32 0.03 13.73
CA THR A 100 -6.99 0.26 14.34
C THR A 100 -6.89 1.65 14.97
N LYS A 101 -7.43 2.69 14.31
CA LYS A 101 -7.45 4.04 14.88
C LYS A 101 -8.31 4.13 16.14
N GLN A 102 -9.49 3.51 16.14
CA GLN A 102 -10.38 3.47 17.30
C GLN A 102 -9.79 2.68 18.46
N MET A 103 -8.93 1.69 18.17
CA MET A 103 -8.32 0.83 19.17
C MET A 103 -7.17 1.45 19.94
N LYS A 104 -6.52 2.49 19.41
CA LYS A 104 -5.33 3.09 20.04
C LYS A 104 -5.42 3.31 21.56
N PRO A 105 -6.56 3.76 22.13
CA PRO A 105 -6.68 3.94 23.59
C PRO A 105 -6.63 2.65 24.42
N TYR A 106 -6.75 1.48 23.77
CA TYR A 106 -6.85 0.16 24.41
C TYR A 106 -5.66 -0.75 24.11
N LEU A 107 -4.64 -0.22 23.43
CA LEU A 107 -3.41 -0.94 23.10
C LEU A 107 -2.39 -0.77 24.21
N SER A 108 -1.56 -1.80 24.44
CA SER A 108 -0.34 -1.61 25.21
C SER A 108 0.65 -0.71 24.47
N ILE A 109 1.71 -0.28 25.15
CA ILE A 109 2.77 0.53 24.55
C ILE A 109 3.42 -0.21 23.37
N GLU A 110 3.75 -1.50 23.54
CA GLU A 110 4.33 -2.33 22.47
C GLU A 110 3.38 -2.48 21.29
N GLU A 111 2.10 -2.77 21.54
CA GLU A 111 1.08 -2.86 20.48
C GLU A 111 0.89 -1.53 19.75
N GLN A 112 0.98 -0.40 20.46
CA GLN A 112 0.85 0.93 19.89
C GLN A 112 2.01 1.26 18.94
N ILE A 113 3.25 0.92 19.31
CA ILE A 113 4.42 1.08 18.44
C ILE A 113 4.23 0.32 17.12
N ILE A 114 3.77 -0.93 17.20
CA ILE A 114 3.46 -1.76 16.02
C ILE A 114 2.35 -1.11 15.17
N ALA A 115 1.26 -0.68 15.81
CA ALA A 115 0.14 -0.04 15.12
C ALA A 115 0.56 1.24 14.39
N ASP A 116 1.40 2.06 15.01
CA ASP A 116 1.89 3.31 14.44
C ASP A 116 2.82 3.07 13.24
N SER A 117 3.74 2.11 13.34
CA SER A 117 4.60 1.68 12.24
C SER A 117 3.78 1.25 11.01
N ILE A 118 2.76 0.39 11.21
CA ILE A 118 1.89 -0.08 10.12
C ILE A 118 1.09 1.07 9.48
N LEU A 119 0.59 2.00 10.31
CA LEU A 119 -0.16 3.16 9.81
C LEU A 119 0.74 4.11 9.01
N GLU A 120 2.00 4.26 9.40
CA GLU A 120 3.00 5.04 8.67
C GLU A 120 3.36 4.39 7.33
N GLN A 121 3.67 3.09 7.32
CA GLN A 121 3.92 2.33 6.10
C GLN A 121 2.77 2.45 5.09
N LYS A 122 1.52 2.37 5.57
CA LYS A 122 0.34 2.64 4.73
C LYS A 122 0.36 4.03 4.12
N ARG A 123 0.65 5.07 4.90
CA ARG A 123 0.71 6.46 4.40
C ARG A 123 1.75 6.61 3.30
N LEU A 124 2.94 6.04 3.50
CA LEU A 124 4.03 6.08 2.51
C LEU A 124 3.65 5.34 1.22
N TYR A 125 2.99 4.19 1.33
CA TYR A 125 2.51 3.43 0.17
C TYR A 125 1.47 4.24 -0.64
N PHE A 126 0.45 4.80 0.02
CA PHE A 126 -0.56 5.61 -0.66
C PHE A 126 0.04 6.88 -1.28
N LYS A 127 1.05 7.50 -0.64
CA LYS A 127 1.75 8.65 -1.21
C LYS A 127 2.43 8.29 -2.54
N LYS A 128 3.21 7.20 -2.56
CA LYS A 128 3.87 6.70 -3.78
C LYS A 128 2.88 6.30 -4.86
N GLN A 129 1.76 5.70 -4.48
CA GLN A 129 0.71 5.33 -5.43
C GLN A 129 0.06 6.57 -6.05
N ASN A 130 -0.27 7.58 -5.25
CA ASN A 130 -0.83 8.84 -5.76
C ASN A 130 0.15 9.58 -6.70
N GLU A 131 1.44 9.56 -6.40
CA GLU A 131 2.49 10.11 -7.28
C GLU A 131 2.51 9.38 -8.63
N LYS A 132 2.43 8.05 -8.62
CA LYS A 132 2.36 7.24 -9.85
C LYS A 132 1.07 7.50 -10.63
N ASP A 133 -0.07 7.58 -9.95
CA ASP A 133 -1.36 7.84 -10.58
C ASP A 133 -1.41 9.25 -11.18
N PHE A 134 -0.81 10.23 -10.51
CA PHE A 134 -0.62 11.58 -11.04
C PHE A 134 0.24 11.55 -12.31
N GLN A 135 1.40 10.89 -12.30
CA GLN A 135 2.26 10.75 -13.48
C GLN A 135 1.53 10.09 -14.66
N ILE A 136 0.74 9.04 -14.41
CA ILE A 136 -0.05 8.36 -15.45
C ILE A 136 -1.11 9.30 -16.03
N ARG A 137 -1.79 10.10 -15.19
CA ARG A 137 -2.78 11.08 -15.65
C ARG A 137 -2.13 12.17 -16.48
N THR A 138 -1.06 12.79 -15.99
CA THR A 138 -0.31 13.82 -16.73
C THR A 138 0.19 13.32 -18.07
N PHE A 139 0.69 12.08 -18.12
CA PHE A 139 1.13 11.46 -19.37
C PHE A 139 -0.04 11.23 -20.35
N ARG A 140 -1.21 10.79 -19.86
CA ARG A 140 -2.41 10.61 -20.71
C ARG A 140 -2.94 11.94 -21.23
N GLU A 141 -2.99 12.96 -20.39
CA GLU A 141 -3.38 14.33 -20.78
C GLU A 141 -2.41 14.86 -21.86
N ALA A 142 -1.10 14.69 -21.65
CA ALA A 142 -0.09 15.02 -22.65
C ALA A 142 -0.31 14.27 -23.98
N GLN A 143 -0.62 12.97 -23.95
CA GLN A 143 -0.94 12.21 -25.15
C GLN A 143 -2.17 12.76 -25.88
N VAL A 144 -3.23 13.14 -25.16
CA VAL A 144 -4.45 13.68 -25.76
C VAL A 144 -4.16 15.03 -26.42
N THR A 145 -3.53 15.95 -25.71
CA THR A 145 -3.18 17.29 -26.21
C THR A 145 -2.29 17.21 -27.44
N LEU A 146 -1.24 16.38 -27.40
CA LEU A 146 -0.33 16.24 -28.54
C LEU A 146 -1.00 15.55 -29.73
N ARG A 147 -1.87 14.57 -29.52
CA ARG A 147 -2.63 13.93 -30.61
C ARG A 147 -3.57 14.90 -31.32
N GLN A 148 -4.19 15.83 -30.60
CA GLN A 148 -5.07 16.85 -31.18
C GLN A 148 -4.33 17.75 -32.19
N ILE A 149 -3.03 17.94 -32.00
CA ILE A 149 -2.16 18.69 -32.93
C ILE A 149 -1.33 17.76 -33.84
N GLY A 150 -1.71 16.48 -33.95
CA GLY A 150 -1.10 15.49 -34.82
C GLY A 150 0.18 14.83 -34.30
N ILE A 151 0.68 15.18 -33.12
CA ILE A 151 1.89 14.58 -32.55
C ILE A 151 1.56 13.25 -31.86
N GLN A 152 2.08 12.16 -32.41
CA GLN A 152 1.91 10.80 -31.85
C GLN A 152 3.21 10.19 -31.30
N ASP A 153 4.33 10.91 -31.42
CA ASP A 153 5.64 10.48 -30.96
C ASP A 153 5.68 10.37 -29.42
N GLN A 154 5.94 9.16 -28.91
CA GLN A 154 5.94 8.86 -27.48
C GLN A 154 7.06 9.56 -26.70
N TRP A 155 8.17 9.89 -27.36
CA TRP A 155 9.26 10.63 -26.73
C TRP A 155 8.88 12.09 -26.53
N LEU A 156 8.22 12.72 -27.52
CA LEU A 156 7.70 14.09 -27.40
C LEU A 156 6.58 14.19 -26.35
N VAL A 157 5.72 13.17 -26.26
CA VAL A 157 4.73 13.03 -25.19
C VAL A 157 5.39 12.98 -23.82
N SER A 158 6.47 12.21 -23.67
CA SER A 158 7.17 12.08 -22.39
C SER A 158 7.79 13.41 -21.95
N LEU A 159 8.37 14.17 -22.89
CA LEU A 159 8.88 15.51 -22.64
C LEU A 159 7.78 16.48 -22.22
N PHE A 160 6.65 16.51 -22.94
CA PHE A 160 5.52 17.36 -22.60
C PHE A 160 4.93 17.02 -21.22
N ALA A 161 4.77 15.73 -20.92
CA ALA A 161 4.31 15.25 -19.62
C ALA A 161 5.27 15.59 -18.46
N SER A 162 6.56 15.78 -18.76
CA SER A 162 7.57 16.22 -17.78
C SER A 162 7.62 17.73 -17.56
N GLY A 163 6.77 18.50 -18.27
CA GLY A 163 6.65 19.95 -18.11
C GLY A 163 7.47 20.77 -19.11
N VAL A 164 8.04 20.15 -20.15
CA VAL A 164 8.70 20.89 -21.24
C VAL A 164 7.63 21.67 -22.04
N PRO A 165 7.80 22.99 -22.26
CA PRO A 165 6.82 23.79 -22.99
C PRO A 165 6.59 23.27 -24.40
N LEU A 166 5.32 23.27 -24.85
CA LEU A 166 4.94 22.80 -26.18
C LEU A 166 5.72 23.51 -27.31
N LYS A 167 5.99 24.81 -27.15
CA LYS A 167 6.78 25.60 -28.11
C LYS A 167 8.17 25.00 -28.36
N GLN A 168 8.89 24.61 -27.30
CA GLN A 168 10.22 24.00 -27.42
C GLN A 168 10.16 22.61 -28.07
N ILE A 169 9.10 21.85 -27.81
CA ILE A 169 8.86 20.53 -28.43
C ILE A 169 8.59 20.69 -29.94
N LEU A 170 7.84 21.71 -30.33
CA LEU A 170 7.55 22.03 -31.73
C LEU A 170 8.79 22.55 -32.47
N GLU A 171 9.57 23.43 -31.85
CA GLU A 171 10.86 23.94 -32.38
C GLU A 171 11.84 22.78 -32.62
N TYR A 172 11.99 21.85 -31.67
CA TYR A 172 12.84 20.66 -31.82
C TYR A 172 12.39 19.75 -32.98
N LYS A 173 11.07 19.59 -33.16
CA LYS A 173 10.52 18.79 -34.28
C LYS A 173 10.77 19.46 -35.63
N GLN A 174 10.65 20.79 -35.70
CA GLN A 174 10.95 21.56 -36.91
C GLN A 174 12.43 21.43 -37.28
N GLU A 175 13.35 21.63 -36.33
CA GLU A 175 14.80 21.50 -36.57
C GLU A 175 15.21 20.09 -37.06
N LYS A 176 14.50 19.03 -36.64
CA LYS A 176 14.80 17.66 -37.09
C LYS A 176 14.13 17.24 -38.39
N CYS A 177 13.03 17.86 -38.81
CA CYS A 177 12.44 17.58 -40.12
C CYS A 177 13.15 18.29 -41.28
N ASP A 178 14.05 19.23 -41.00
CA ASP A 178 14.93 19.85 -42.00
C ASP A 178 16.18 19.00 -42.33
N LEU A 179 16.34 17.82 -41.72
CA LEU A 179 17.43 16.89 -42.01
C LEU A 179 17.02 15.87 -43.11
N PRO A 180 17.78 15.76 -44.22
CA PRO A 180 17.37 15.07 -45.45
C PRO A 180 17.28 13.53 -45.37
N SER A 181 17.41 12.91 -44.18
CA SER A 181 17.52 11.45 -44.01
C SER A 181 16.42 10.81 -43.15
N ILE A 182 15.42 11.57 -42.70
CA ILE A 182 14.29 11.05 -41.93
C ILE A 182 13.03 11.18 -42.78
N GLN A 183 12.31 10.08 -43.04
CA GLN A 183 10.95 10.12 -43.57
C GLN A 183 10.04 10.78 -42.53
N CYS A 184 9.99 12.11 -42.52
CA CYS A 184 9.00 12.86 -41.75
C CYS A 184 7.63 12.61 -42.38
N VAL A 185 6.72 12.02 -41.60
CA VAL A 185 5.29 12.11 -41.89
C VAL A 185 4.93 13.58 -41.80
N THR A 186 4.79 14.23 -42.96
CA THR A 186 4.29 15.60 -43.10
C THR A 186 2.91 15.66 -42.49
N LEU A 187 2.82 16.26 -41.31
CA LEU A 187 1.56 16.79 -40.81
C LEU A 187 1.44 18.19 -41.39
N GLU A 188 0.61 18.33 -42.41
CA GLU A 188 0.00 19.60 -42.74
C GLU A 188 -0.87 19.99 -41.55
N VAL A 189 -0.28 20.64 -40.53
CA VAL A 189 -1.07 21.35 -39.53
C VAL A 189 -1.57 22.60 -40.23
N PRO A 190 -2.89 22.74 -40.46
CA PRO A 190 -3.45 23.91 -41.11
C PRO A 190 -3.01 25.19 -40.41
N GLN A 191 -2.58 26.18 -41.18
CA GLN A 191 -2.08 27.46 -40.65
C GLN A 191 -3.08 28.15 -39.71
N SER A 192 -4.38 27.90 -39.88
CA SER A 192 -5.45 28.36 -39.00
C SER A 192 -5.34 27.80 -37.57
N ILE A 193 -4.97 26.53 -37.40
CA ILE A 193 -4.82 25.88 -36.09
C ILE A 193 -3.57 26.40 -35.37
N LEU A 194 -2.49 26.65 -36.12
CA LEU A 194 -1.29 27.29 -35.56
C LEU A 194 -1.63 28.71 -35.05
N GLN A 195 -2.41 29.49 -35.80
CA GLN A 195 -2.83 30.83 -35.38
C GLN A 195 -3.73 30.82 -34.15
N GLU A 196 -4.66 29.86 -34.02
CA GLU A 196 -5.48 29.72 -32.81
C GLU A 196 -4.65 29.35 -31.58
N ILE A 197 -3.64 28.49 -31.72
CA ILE A 197 -2.74 28.10 -30.63
C ILE A 197 -1.87 29.30 -30.19
N TYR A 198 -1.42 30.13 -31.12
CA TYR A 198 -0.64 31.35 -30.82
C TYR A 198 -1.48 32.48 -30.19
N GLN A 199 -2.81 32.44 -30.28
CA GLN A 199 -3.69 33.42 -29.63
C GLN A 199 -4.18 32.99 -28.24
N LEU A 200 -4.00 31.72 -27.87
CA LEU A 200 -4.38 31.18 -26.56
C LEU A 200 -3.30 31.41 -25.47
N PHE A 201 -2.19 32.07 -25.79
CA PHE A 201 -1.08 32.44 -24.91
C PHE A 201 -0.49 33.80 -25.28
#